data_AF-A0A3D5ECY7-F1
#
_entry.id   AF-A0A3D5ECY7-F1
#
_cell.length_a   1.000
_cell.length_b   1.000
_cell.length_c   1.000
_cell.angle_alpha   90.00
_cell.angle_beta   90.00
_cell.angle_gamma   90.00
#
_symmetry.space_group_name_H-M   'P 1'
#
loop_
_entity.id
_entity.type
_entity.pdbx_description
1 polymer ?
#
loop_
_entity_poly.entity_id
_entity_poly.type
_entity_poly.pdbx_seq_one_letter_code
_entity_poly.pdbx_strand_id
1 'polypeptide(L)'
;MGVLVGRQAPDFTAAAVLGNGEIVENFNLKETIKGKKAVIFFYPLDFTFVCPSELIAFDKRFEEFQKRGVEVIGVSIDSQFSHNAWRNTA
;
A
#
# COMPACT_ATOMS: atom_id res chain seq x y z
N MET A 1 4.89 -4.04 -21.36
CA MET A 1 6.21 -4.27 -20.73
C MET A 1 5.95 -5.04 -19.44
N GLY A 2 6.54 -6.22 -19.24
CA GLY A 2 6.24 -7.07 -18.08
C GLY A 2 7.02 -6.67 -16.83
N VAL A 3 6.45 -6.91 -15.65
CA VAL A 3 7.19 -6.82 -14.37
C VAL A 3 8.06 -8.07 -14.25
N LEU A 4 9.37 -7.92 -14.44
CA LEU A 4 10.32 -9.03 -14.42
C LEU A 4 11.08 -9.06 -13.10
N VAL A 5 11.16 -10.24 -12.50
CA VAL A 5 11.95 -10.46 -11.28
C VAL A 5 13.41 -10.08 -11.53
N GLY A 6 14.02 -9.38 -10.56
CA GLY A 6 15.40 -8.90 -10.65
C GLY A 6 15.61 -7.62 -11.46
N ARG A 7 14.56 -7.10 -12.12
CA ARG A 7 14.57 -5.75 -12.69
C ARG A 7 14.09 -4.73 -11.67
N GLN A 8 14.43 -3.47 -11.91
CA GLN A 8 13.93 -2.37 -11.11
C GLN A 8 12.41 -2.30 -11.20
N ALA A 9 11.75 -2.15 -10.05
CA ALA A 9 10.31 -1.98 -9.99
C ALA A 9 9.89 -0.73 -10.82
N PRO A 10 8.79 -0.82 -11.59
CA PRO A 10 8.24 0.34 -12.28
C PRO A 10 7.91 1.45 -11.29
N ASP A 11 8.27 2.68 -11.65
CA ASP A 11 7.90 3.84 -10.87
C ASP A 11 6.45 4.23 -11.14
N PHE A 12 5.77 4.78 -10.14
CA PHE A 12 4.45 5.36 -10.31
C PHE A 12 4.22 6.48 -9.30
N THR A 13 3.35 7.39 -9.69
CA THR A 13 2.80 8.42 -8.82
C THR A 13 1.27 8.30 -8.84
N ALA A 14 0.64 8.25 -7.67
CA ALA A 14 -0.81 8.10 -7.53
C ALA A 14 -1.31 8.78 -6.25
N ALA A 15 -2.62 8.96 -6.15
CA ALA A 15 -3.24 9.36 -4.88
C ALA A 15 -3.20 8.20 -3.87
N ALA A 16 -3.03 8.51 -2.59
CA ALA A 16 -2.93 7.51 -1.53
C ALA A 16 -3.49 8.04 -0.20
N VAL A 17 -3.87 7.11 0.68
CA VAL A 17 -4.19 7.40 2.09
C VAL A 17 -3.02 6.93 2.95
N LEU A 18 -2.41 7.86 3.67
CA LEU A 18 -1.27 7.56 4.54
C LEU A 18 -1.72 6.86 5.84
N GLY A 19 -0.76 6.27 6.56
CA GLY A 19 -1.02 5.59 7.84
C GLY A 19 -1.61 6.49 8.92
N ASN A 20 -1.43 7.81 8.82
CA ASN A 20 -2.09 8.81 9.69
C ASN A 20 -3.54 9.15 9.24
N GLY A 21 -4.00 8.64 8.10
CA GLY A 21 -5.32 8.94 7.51
C GLY A 21 -5.33 10.15 6.56
N GLU A 22 -4.19 10.78 6.32
CA GLU A 22 -4.08 11.90 5.39
C GLU A 22 -4.17 11.43 3.95
N ILE A 23 -4.99 12.11 3.14
CA ILE A 23 -5.07 11.90 1.70
C ILE A 23 -4.01 12.75 1.02
N VAL A 24 -3.14 12.11 0.24
CA VAL A 24 -2.14 12.77 -0.59
C VAL A 24 -2.41 12.46 -2.06
N GLU A 25 -2.27 13.45 -2.94
CA GLU A 25 -2.53 13.27 -4.39
C GLU A 25 -1.29 12.78 -5.16
N ASN A 26 -0.09 12.95 -4.58
CA ASN A 26 1.19 12.73 -5.26
C ASN A 26 2.08 11.74 -4.51
N PHE A 27 1.56 10.58 -4.10
CA PHE A 27 2.40 9.52 -3.56
C PHE A 27 3.28 8.95 -4.67
N ASN A 28 4.60 9.11 -4.55
CA ASN A 28 5.56 8.50 -5.48
C ASN A 28 6.24 7.28 -4.84
N LEU A 29 6.29 6.17 -5.58
CA LEU A 29 6.88 4.92 -5.09
C LEU A 29 8.38 5.07 -4.82
N LYS A 30 9.18 5.47 -5.82
CA LYS A 30 10.65 5.51 -5.70
C LYS A 30 11.14 6.45 -4.61
N GLU A 31 10.49 7.61 -4.45
CA GLU A 31 10.79 8.56 -3.40
C GLU A 31 10.50 7.97 -2.01
N THR A 32 9.33 7.33 -1.86
CA THR A 32 8.90 6.72 -0.59
C THR A 32 9.84 5.59 -0.14
N ILE A 33 10.28 4.75 -1.08
CA ILE A 33 11.10 3.57 -0.76
C ILE A 33 12.61 3.85 -0.84
N LYS A 34 13.02 5.11 -0.95
CA LYS A 34 14.43 5.48 -1.13
C LYS A 34 15.26 5.03 0.07
N GLY A 35 16.19 4.09 -0.16
CA GLY A 35 17.04 3.52 0.89
C GLY A 35 16.34 2.53 1.82
N LYS A 36 15.08 2.17 1.52
CA LYS A 36 14.29 1.18 2.25
C LYS A 36 13.90 0.02 1.34
N LYS A 37 13.55 -1.11 1.93
CA LYS A 37 12.87 -2.19 1.20
C LYS A 37 11.37 -1.91 1.22
N ALA A 38 10.63 -2.47 0.27
CA ALA A 38 9.19 -2.35 0.26
C ALA A 38 8.51 -3.65 -0.13
N VAL A 39 7.35 -3.89 0.47
CA VAL A 39 6.38 -4.90 0.06
C VAL A 39 5.22 -4.15 -0.56
N ILE A 40 5.01 -4.35 -1.85
CA ILE A 40 3.84 -3.84 -2.58
C ILE A 40 2.93 -5.03 -2.81
N PHE A 41 1.70 -4.95 -2.31
CA PHE A 41 0.69 -5.99 -2.53
C PHE A 41 -0.55 -5.38 -3.19
N PHE A 42 -1.08 -6.10 -4.16
CA PHE A 42 -2.26 -5.69 -4.89
C PHE A 42 -3.44 -6.50 -4.41
N TYR A 43 -4.53 -5.82 -4.08
CA TYR A 43 -5.78 -6.45 -3.71
C TYR A 43 -6.91 -6.00 -4.65
N PRO A 44 -7.98 -6.81 -4.81
CA PRO A 44 -8.92 -6.59 -5.92
C PRO A 44 -9.74 -5.30 -5.75
N LEU A 45 -10.45 -5.18 -4.63
CA LEU A 45 -11.41 -4.10 -4.37
C LEU A 45 -11.63 -3.90 -2.86
N ASP A 46 -11.82 -2.65 -2.46
CA ASP A 46 -12.35 -2.24 -1.16
C ASP A 46 -13.76 -2.83 -0.92
N PHE A 47 -14.16 -2.95 0.36
CA PHE A 47 -15.51 -3.42 0.76
C PHE A 47 -15.89 -4.82 0.24
N THR A 48 -14.93 -5.69 -0.04
CA THR A 48 -15.15 -7.10 -0.43
C THR A 48 -14.79 -8.10 0.67
N PHE A 49 -15.29 -9.33 0.57
CA PHE A 49 -15.33 -10.29 1.69
C PHE A 49 -14.01 -11.02 1.99
N VAL A 50 -13.07 -11.12 1.04
CA VAL A 50 -11.78 -11.83 1.24
C VAL A 50 -10.65 -10.88 1.64
N CYS A 51 -10.75 -9.64 1.16
CA CYS A 51 -9.75 -8.57 1.27
C CYS A 51 -9.36 -8.14 2.70
N PRO A 52 -10.26 -8.04 3.71
CA PRO A 52 -9.87 -7.51 5.00
C PRO A 52 -8.89 -8.44 5.75
N SER A 53 -8.91 -9.76 5.48
CA SER A 53 -8.04 -10.70 6.19
C SER A 53 -6.55 -10.47 5.89
N GLU A 54 -6.20 -10.16 4.65
CA GLU A 54 -4.82 -9.89 4.23
C GLU A 54 -4.34 -8.53 4.76
N LEU A 55 -5.16 -7.48 4.61
CA LEU A 55 -4.84 -6.15 5.11
C LEU A 55 -4.66 -6.15 6.63
N ILE A 56 -5.56 -6.81 7.37
CA ILE A 56 -5.45 -6.96 8.83
C ILE A 56 -4.21 -7.77 9.22
N ALA A 57 -3.83 -8.78 8.43
CA ALA A 57 -2.62 -9.57 8.69
C ALA A 57 -1.34 -8.73 8.50
N PHE A 58 -1.30 -7.86 7.49
CA PHE A 58 -0.22 -6.90 7.29
C PHE A 58 -0.17 -5.85 8.40
N ASP A 59 -1.32 -5.29 8.78
CA ASP A 59 -1.44 -4.30 9.85
C ASP A 59 -0.91 -4.84 11.20
N LYS A 60 -1.36 -6.04 11.60
CA LYS A 60 -0.86 -6.72 12.82
C LYS A 60 0.65 -6.96 12.83
N ARG A 61 1.30 -6.98 11.66
CA ARG A 61 2.74 -7.20 11.51
C ARG A 61 3.49 -5.94 11.08
N PHE A 62 2.80 -4.81 10.94
CA PHE A 62 3.38 -3.59 10.39
C PHE A 62 4.60 -3.13 11.17
N GLU A 63 4.56 -3.21 12.50
CA GLU A 63 5.71 -2.90 13.36
C GLU A 63 6.92 -3.80 13.09
N GLU A 64 6.73 -5.08 12.75
CA GLU A 64 7.82 -5.99 12.43
C GLU A 64 8.48 -5.64 11.09
N PHE A 65 7.69 -5.20 10.12
CA PHE A 65 8.19 -4.69 8.85
C PHE A 65 9.00 -3.40 9.05
N GLN A 66 8.46 -2.46 9.84
CA GLN A 66 9.14 -1.21 10.18
C GLN A 66 10.48 -1.45 10.89
N LYS A 67 10.52 -2.36 11.87
CA LYS A 67 11.78 -2.77 12.55
C LYS A 67 12.84 -3.33 11.59
N ARG A 68 12.44 -3.87 10.44
CA ARG A 68 13.33 -4.39 9.40
C ARG A 68 13.65 -3.38 8.30
N GLY A 69 13.17 -2.14 8.42
CA GLY A 69 13.32 -1.10 7.39
C GLY A 69 12.54 -1.41 6.11
N VAL A 70 11.37 -2.05 6.26
CA VAL A 70 10.49 -2.43 5.15
C VAL A 70 9.21 -1.59 5.21
N GLU A 71 8.91 -0.89 4.12
CA GLU A 71 7.62 -0.23 3.91
C GLU A 71 6.59 -1.21 3.36
N VAL A 72 5.32 -1.05 3.75
CA VAL A 72 4.21 -1.87 3.28
C VAL A 72 3.22 -0.98 2.54
N ILE A 73 2.94 -1.31 1.28
CA ILE A 73 2.11 -0.50 0.39
C ILE A 73 1.02 -1.40 -0.20
N GLY A 74 -0.23 -1.12 0.14
CA GLY A 74 -1.41 -1.76 -0.44
C GLY A 74 -1.93 -0.98 -1.64
N VAL A 75 -2.29 -1.67 -2.71
CA VAL A 75 -2.78 -1.04 -3.96
C VAL A 75 -4.03 -1.77 -4.45
N SER A 76 -5.09 -1.03 -4.75
CA SER A 76 -6.20 -1.51 -5.58
C SER A 76 -6.53 -0.46 -6.66
N ILE A 77 -7.64 -0.67 -7.36
CA ILE A 77 -8.16 0.26 -8.37
C ILE A 77 -9.15 1.28 -7.79
N ASP A 78 -9.42 1.23 -6.49
CA ASP A 78 -10.39 2.11 -5.82
C ASP A 78 -9.83 3.53 -5.64
N SER A 79 -10.73 4.48 -5.42
CA SER A 79 -10.32 5.87 -5.14
C SER A 79 -9.73 6.03 -3.74
N GLN A 80 -8.90 7.06 -3.55
CA GLN A 80 -8.40 7.46 -2.24
C GLN A 80 -9.52 7.77 -1.23
N PHE A 81 -10.69 8.21 -1.71
CA PHE A 81 -11.87 8.43 -0.87
C PHE A 81 -12.48 7.10 -0.39
N SER A 82 -12.51 6.09 -1.25
CA SER A 82 -12.94 4.73 -0.90
C SER A 82 -12.03 4.13 0.16
N HIS A 83 -10.70 4.21 -0.04
CA HIS A 83 -9.73 3.74 0.94
C HIS A 83 -9.90 4.40 2.30
N ASN A 84 -10.08 5.72 2.33
CA ASN A 84 -10.28 6.46 3.57
C ASN A 84 -11.61 6.08 4.24
N ALA A 85 -12.69 5.90 3.48
CA ALA A 85 -13.96 5.44 4.02
C ALA A 85 -13.85 4.01 4.58
N TRP A 86 -13.17 3.11 3.87
CA TRP A 86 -13.04 1.70 4.27
C TRP A 86 -12.22 1.56 5.55
N ARG A 87 -11.13 2.33 5.69
CA ARG A 87 -10.35 2.43 6.93
C ARG A 87 -11.21 2.84 8.14
N ASN A 88 -12.24 3.65 7.93
CA ASN A 88 -13.13 4.15 8.97
C ASN A 88 -14.37 3.26 9.18
N THR A 89 -14.42 2.10 8.54
CA THR A 89 -15.50 1.12 8.69
C THR A 89 -15.15 0.14 9.82
N ALA A 90 -16.16 -0.23 10.62
CA ALA A 90 -16.03 -1.09 11.80
C ALA A 90 -15.74 -2.56 11.47
#